data_AF-A0A848MCH1-F1
#
_entry.id   AF-A0A848MCH1-F1
#
_cell.length_a   1.000
_cell.length_b   1.000
_cell.length_c   1.000
_cell.angle_alpha   90.00
_cell.angle_beta   90.00
_cell.angle_gamma   90.00
#
_symmetry.space_group_name_H-M   'P 1'
#
loop_
_entity.id
_entity.type
_entity.pdbx_description
1 polymer ?
#
loop_
_entity_poly.entity_id
_entity_poly.type
_entity_poly.pdbx_seq_one_letter_code
_entity_poly.pdbx_strand_id
1 'polypeptide(L)'
;MDRNVIQNLIVNVSKLLKDVGCKLIYFYQDDATAAIQKMIDARGKEEFLVRKHNEYKHEMYFLNRIEQGIESHITFFLDYAELANKIVKEVTIETIVIENSKRNYSLYEMQLLNEFDLNFIPDPYVDKIILESYTGLYHNHDLNFNLKVELIEEQLIIFGNRKLKPKSSNQFYLDDMSVTINFIKEGNVINQVVITEKDLYANRNDNGTTFIRIS
;
A
#
# COMPACT_ATOMS: atom_id res chain seq x y z
N MET A 1 18.46 -13.86 -9.26
CA MET A 1 19.38 -12.86 -8.68
C MET A 1 19.86 -13.40 -7.33
N ASP A 2 21.16 -13.37 -7.05
CA ASP A 2 21.73 -13.94 -5.82
C ASP A 2 21.37 -13.05 -4.60
N ARG A 3 20.96 -13.67 -3.49
CA ARG A 3 20.63 -12.99 -2.22
C ARG A 3 21.76 -12.09 -1.75
N ASN A 4 23.01 -12.53 -1.94
CA ASN A 4 24.19 -11.76 -1.56
C ASN A 4 24.33 -10.48 -2.36
N VAL A 5 23.89 -10.47 -3.63
CA VAL A 5 23.93 -9.26 -4.47
C VAL A 5 22.94 -8.22 -3.96
N ILE A 6 21.72 -8.63 -3.60
CA ILE A 6 20.71 -7.72 -3.05
C ILE A 6 21.17 -7.14 -1.70
N GLN A 7 21.66 -8.01 -0.80
CA GLN A 7 22.20 -7.59 0.49
C GLN A 7 23.35 -6.59 0.32
N ASN A 8 24.34 -6.91 -0.52
CA ASN A 8 25.48 -6.02 -0.78
C ASN A 8 25.05 -4.69 -1.40
N LEU A 9 24.07 -4.70 -2.31
CA LEU A 9 23.52 -3.49 -2.90
C LEU A 9 22.92 -2.59 -1.83
N ILE A 10 22.04 -3.13 -0.97
CA ILE A 10 21.37 -2.35 0.09
C ILE A 10 22.40 -1.78 1.08
N VAL A 11 23.36 -2.60 1.53
CA VAL A 11 24.42 -2.14 2.44
C VAL A 11 25.27 -1.06 1.78
N ASN A 12 25.62 -1.19 0.50
CA ASN A 12 26.41 -0.17 -0.20
C ASN A 12 25.63 1.13 -0.41
N VAL A 13 24.33 1.07 -0.73
CA VAL A 13 23.47 2.25 -0.79
C VAL A 13 23.40 2.93 0.58
N SER A 14 23.29 2.16 1.67
CA SER A 14 23.26 2.73 3.03
C SER A 14 24.54 3.48 3.40
N LYS A 15 25.69 3.09 2.83
CA LYS A 15 26.97 3.81 3.03
C LYS A 15 26.98 5.15 2.33
N LEU A 16 26.44 5.22 1.11
CA LEU A 16 26.33 6.47 0.34
C LEU A 16 25.42 7.49 1.02
N LEU A 17 24.41 7.00 1.76
CA LEU A 17 23.41 7.82 2.42
C LEU A 17 23.76 8.23 3.85
N LYS A 18 24.82 7.66 4.43
CA LYS A 18 25.20 7.86 5.84
C LYS A 18 25.38 9.34 6.20
N ASP A 19 25.99 10.11 5.31
CA ASP A 19 26.36 11.51 5.58
C ASP A 19 25.32 12.52 5.03
N VAL A 20 24.21 12.03 4.47
CA VAL A 20 23.16 12.87 3.85
C VAL A 20 22.11 13.34 4.87
N GLY A 21 22.22 12.90 6.13
CA GLY A 21 21.26 13.24 7.19
C GLY A 21 19.90 12.56 7.04
N CYS A 22 19.81 11.51 6.20
CA CYS A 22 18.63 10.67 6.11
C CYS A 22 18.73 9.47 7.08
N LYS A 23 17.57 8.97 7.52
CA LYS A 23 17.44 7.78 8.37
C LYS A 23 16.63 6.70 7.68
N LEU A 24 16.94 5.44 7.95
CA LEU A 24 16.10 4.30 7.56
C LEU A 24 15.04 4.07 8.64
N ILE A 25 13.77 4.01 8.25
CA ILE A 25 12.69 3.56 9.15
C ILE A 25 12.42 2.09 8.81
N TYR A 26 12.63 1.20 9.78
CA TYR A 26 12.41 -0.23 9.61
C TYR A 26 11.30 -0.73 10.54
N PHE A 27 10.20 -1.17 9.95
CA PHE A 27 9.13 -1.84 10.66
C PHE A 27 9.34 -3.35 10.64
N TYR A 28 9.25 -3.99 11.81
CA TYR A 28 9.36 -5.44 11.92
C TYR A 28 8.27 -6.01 12.83
N GLN A 29 7.96 -7.29 12.65
CA GLN A 29 7.09 -8.04 13.55
C GLN A 29 7.91 -9.13 14.24
N ASP A 30 7.84 -9.14 15.56
CA ASP A 30 8.60 -10.05 16.42
C ASP A 30 8.26 -11.52 16.12
N ASP A 31 6.97 -11.81 15.85
CA ASP A 31 6.50 -13.11 15.39
C ASP A 31 6.12 -13.06 13.89
N ALA A 32 7.12 -13.32 13.04
CA ALA A 32 6.93 -13.35 11.59
C ALA A 32 5.92 -14.42 11.14
N THR A 33 5.81 -15.54 11.85
CA THR A 33 4.87 -16.61 11.49
C THR A 33 3.43 -16.15 11.73
N ALA A 34 3.14 -15.58 12.90
CA ALA A 34 1.82 -15.03 13.21
C ALA A 34 1.48 -13.84 12.29
N ALA A 35 2.47 -13.02 11.94
CA ALA A 35 2.34 -11.93 10.98
C ALA A 35 1.85 -12.42 9.60
N ILE A 36 2.56 -13.42 9.06
CA ILE A 36 2.29 -14.02 7.76
C ILE A 36 0.92 -14.68 7.76
N GLN A 37 0.57 -15.42 8.81
CA GLN A 37 -0.75 -16.05 8.92
C GLN A 37 -1.88 -15.02 8.89
N LYS A 38 -1.77 -13.94 9.69
CA LYS A 38 -2.76 -12.86 9.68
C LYS A 38 -2.88 -12.19 8.32
N MET A 39 -1.77 -12.04 7.59
CA MET A 39 -1.77 -11.50 6.23
C MET A 39 -2.48 -12.43 5.24
N ILE A 40 -2.23 -13.73 5.33
CA ILE A 40 -2.90 -14.76 4.53
C ILE A 40 -4.41 -14.73 4.80
N ASP A 41 -4.82 -14.71 6.07
CA ASP A 41 -6.23 -14.68 6.46
C ASP A 41 -6.96 -13.45 5.90
N ALA A 42 -6.33 -12.28 5.99
CA ALA A 42 -6.89 -11.03 5.48
C ALA A 42 -7.00 -10.98 3.95
N ARG A 43 -6.24 -11.81 3.22
CA ARG A 43 -6.16 -11.78 1.75
C ARG A 43 -6.94 -12.88 1.04
N GLY A 44 -7.70 -13.70 1.76
CA GLY A 44 -8.49 -14.80 1.18
C GLY A 44 -7.90 -16.18 1.44
N LYS A 45 -7.06 -16.33 2.48
CA LYS A 45 -6.55 -17.61 2.97
C LYS A 45 -5.85 -18.43 1.88
N GLU A 46 -6.30 -19.65 1.64
CA GLU A 46 -5.70 -20.59 0.70
C GLU A 46 -5.83 -20.12 -0.76
N GLU A 47 -6.94 -19.51 -1.14
CA GLU A 47 -7.17 -19.02 -2.51
C GLU A 47 -6.12 -17.98 -2.91
N PHE A 48 -5.74 -17.12 -1.97
CA PHE A 48 -4.65 -16.17 -2.16
C PHE A 48 -3.31 -16.86 -2.43
N LEU A 49 -2.98 -17.88 -1.65
CA LEU A 49 -1.72 -18.63 -1.80
C LEU A 49 -1.69 -19.41 -3.11
N VAL A 50 -2.80 -20.05 -3.50
CA VAL A 50 -2.90 -20.77 -4.78
C VAL A 50 -2.72 -19.81 -5.96
N ARG A 51 -3.36 -18.64 -5.91
CA ARG A 51 -3.20 -17.62 -6.94
C ARG A 51 -1.74 -17.17 -7.05
N LYS A 52 -1.10 -16.86 -5.92
CA LYS A 52 0.30 -16.41 -5.89
C LYS A 52 1.27 -17.50 -6.34
N HIS A 53 1.05 -18.75 -5.93
CA HIS A 53 1.81 -19.88 -6.42
C HIS A 53 1.72 -20.00 -7.94
N ASN A 54 0.51 -19.96 -8.52
CA ASN A 54 0.35 -20.03 -9.96
C ASN A 54 1.02 -18.86 -10.70
N GLU A 55 1.00 -17.67 -10.11
CA GLU A 55 1.66 -16.48 -10.65
C GLU A 55 3.18 -16.65 -10.69
N TYR A 56 3.81 -17.13 -9.62
CA TYR A 56 5.29 -17.10 -9.49
C TYR A 56 6.00 -18.45 -9.55
N LYS A 57 5.30 -19.59 -9.67
CA LYS A 57 5.92 -20.94 -9.67
C LYS A 57 7.04 -21.16 -10.69
N HIS A 58 7.13 -20.32 -11.72
CA HIS A 58 8.14 -20.38 -12.76
C HIS A 58 9.42 -19.59 -12.41
N GLU A 59 9.41 -18.79 -11.36
CA GLU A 59 10.58 -18.04 -10.92
C GLU A 59 11.63 -18.97 -10.31
N MET A 60 12.91 -18.67 -10.56
CA MET A 60 14.04 -19.50 -10.13
C MET A 60 14.06 -19.80 -8.63
N TYR A 61 13.54 -18.88 -7.81
CA TYR A 61 13.41 -19.09 -6.37
C TYR A 61 12.54 -20.31 -6.04
N PHE A 62 11.36 -20.43 -6.67
CA PHE A 62 10.40 -21.50 -6.39
C PHE A 62 10.78 -22.82 -7.08
N LEU A 63 11.38 -22.74 -8.28
CA LEU A 63 11.87 -23.93 -8.99
C LEU A 63 12.96 -24.69 -8.22
N ASN A 64 13.80 -23.97 -7.46
CA ASN A 64 14.93 -24.54 -6.74
C ASN A 64 14.58 -25.01 -5.30
N ARG A 65 13.31 -25.03 -4.92
CA ARG A 65 12.85 -25.41 -3.57
C ARG A 65 12.38 -26.85 -3.49
N ILE A 66 12.56 -27.44 -2.32
CA ILE A 66 12.01 -28.77 -1.99
C ILE A 66 10.51 -28.65 -1.78
N GLU A 67 10.09 -27.60 -1.06
CA GLU A 67 8.68 -27.27 -0.84
C GLU A 67 8.05 -26.79 -2.14
N GLN A 68 6.90 -27.37 -2.48
CA GLN A 68 6.14 -27.05 -3.70
C GLN A 68 4.71 -26.64 -3.35
N GLY A 69 4.02 -25.99 -4.29
CA GLY A 69 2.65 -25.49 -4.04
C GLY A 69 2.63 -24.30 -3.09
N ILE A 70 1.57 -24.19 -2.28
CA ILE A 70 1.31 -23.03 -1.41
C ILE A 70 2.34 -22.87 -0.28
N GLU A 71 2.93 -23.97 0.19
CA GLU A 71 3.93 -23.95 1.28
C GLU A 71 5.20 -23.20 0.87
N SER A 72 5.61 -23.32 -0.40
CA SER A 72 6.75 -22.59 -0.95
C SER A 72 6.64 -21.07 -0.79
N HIS A 73 5.41 -20.54 -0.79
CA HIS A 73 5.13 -19.12 -0.60
C HIS A 73 5.20 -18.68 0.86
N ILE A 74 4.79 -19.55 1.79
CA ILE A 74 4.96 -19.29 3.22
C ILE A 74 6.46 -19.23 3.54
N THR A 75 7.23 -20.21 3.06
CA THR A 75 8.69 -20.22 3.19
C THR A 75 9.32 -18.98 2.57
N PHE A 76 8.86 -18.54 1.39
CA PHE A 76 9.33 -17.28 0.80
C PHE A 76 9.17 -16.07 1.74
N PHE A 77 8.01 -15.90 2.39
CA PHE A 77 7.79 -14.78 3.29
C PHE A 77 8.65 -14.87 4.56
N LEU A 78 8.85 -16.08 5.09
CA LEU A 78 9.73 -16.31 6.25
C LEU A 78 11.18 -15.96 5.92
N ASP A 79 11.70 -16.49 4.81
CA ASP A 79 13.04 -16.19 4.33
C ASP A 79 13.24 -14.70 4.05
N TYR A 80 12.21 -14.03 3.51
CA TYR A 80 12.23 -12.59 3.31
C TYR A 80 12.34 -11.83 4.64
N ALA A 81 11.54 -12.20 5.65
CA ALA A 81 11.56 -11.56 6.97
C ALA A 81 12.93 -11.75 7.65
N GLU A 82 13.50 -12.96 7.59
CA GLU A 82 14.83 -13.24 8.12
C GLU A 82 15.91 -12.41 7.39
N LEU A 83 15.88 -12.41 6.06
CA LEU A 83 16.85 -11.67 5.26
C LEU A 83 16.78 -10.17 5.52
N ALA A 84 15.58 -9.59 5.59
CA ALA A 84 15.39 -8.17 5.90
C ALA A 84 15.94 -7.82 7.28
N ASN A 85 15.60 -8.61 8.31
CA ASN A 85 16.11 -8.44 9.67
C ASN A 85 17.63 -8.53 9.75
N LYS A 86 18.25 -9.40 8.93
CA LYS A 86 19.71 -9.51 8.83
C LYS A 86 20.30 -8.25 8.19
N ILE A 87 19.79 -7.83 7.02
CA ILE A 87 20.30 -6.68 6.27
C ILE A 87 20.26 -5.40 7.13
N VAL A 88 19.17 -5.19 7.86
CA VAL A 88 19.00 -4.00 8.72
C VAL A 88 20.04 -3.91 9.83
N LYS A 89 20.61 -5.03 10.28
CA LYS A 89 21.71 -5.02 11.26
C LYS A 89 23.06 -4.63 10.65
N GLU A 90 23.17 -4.65 9.32
CA GLU A 90 24.42 -4.42 8.59
C GLU A 90 24.47 -3.05 7.90
N VAL A 91 23.33 -2.36 7.78
CA VAL A 91 23.30 -1.02 7.17
C VAL A 91 24.03 0.00 8.05
N THR A 92 24.68 0.97 7.41
CA THR A 92 25.46 2.00 8.11
C THR A 92 24.70 3.31 8.30
N ILE A 93 23.58 3.48 7.59
CA ILE A 93 22.66 4.59 7.79
C ILE A 93 22.02 4.47 9.18
N GLU A 94 21.81 5.61 9.85
CA GLU A 94 21.06 5.62 11.10
C GLU A 94 19.68 5.01 10.86
N THR A 95 19.29 4.07 11.74
CA THR A 95 18.07 3.27 11.56
C THR A 95 17.18 3.38 12.78
N ILE A 96 15.93 3.79 12.56
CA ILE A 96 14.86 3.77 13.54
C ILE A 96 14.10 2.46 13.37
N VAL A 97 14.18 1.60 14.38
CA VAL A 97 13.53 0.29 14.36
C VAL A 97 12.23 0.34 15.16
N ILE A 98 11.12 -0.02 14.52
CA ILE A 98 9.78 0.00 15.12
C ILE A 98 9.18 -1.41 15.09
N GLU A 99 8.95 -1.98 16.28
CA GLU A 99 8.18 -3.22 16.45
C GLU A 99 6.69 -2.92 16.24
N ASN A 100 6.10 -3.50 15.19
CA ASN A 100 4.73 -3.19 14.77
C ASN A 100 3.72 -4.35 14.90
N SER A 101 4.03 -5.40 15.67
CA SER A 101 3.11 -6.54 15.87
C SER A 101 1.77 -6.12 16.49
N LYS A 102 1.77 -5.07 17.32
CA LYS A 102 0.55 -4.52 17.94
C LYS A 102 -0.28 -3.65 17.00
N ARG A 103 0.24 -3.25 15.84
CA ARG A 103 -0.44 -2.40 14.84
C ARG A 103 -0.97 -1.09 15.43
N ASN A 104 -0.27 -0.52 16.39
CA ASN A 104 -0.63 0.78 16.97
C ASN A 104 -0.10 1.92 16.09
N TYR A 105 -0.72 2.13 14.94
CA TYR A 105 -0.25 3.07 13.93
C TYR A 105 -0.16 4.51 14.46
N SER A 106 -1.09 4.95 15.31
CA SER A 106 -1.04 6.28 15.93
C SER A 106 0.19 6.46 16.84
N LEU A 107 0.58 5.41 17.57
CA LEU A 107 1.81 5.45 18.37
C LEU A 107 3.04 5.57 17.47
N TYR A 108 3.10 4.78 16.40
CA TYR A 108 4.25 4.79 15.48
C TYR A 108 4.36 6.13 14.73
N GLU A 109 3.24 6.71 14.34
CA GLU A 109 3.17 8.05 13.76
C GLU A 109 3.72 9.11 14.73
N MET A 110 3.24 9.13 15.99
CA MET A 110 3.77 10.06 17.00
C MET A 110 5.26 9.89 17.24
N GLN A 111 5.78 8.67 17.25
CA GLN A 111 7.21 8.41 17.39
C GLN A 111 8.01 9.05 16.25
N LEU A 112 7.55 8.88 15.02
CA LEU A 112 8.22 9.43 13.84
C LEU A 112 8.10 10.96 13.76
N LEU A 113 6.94 11.53 14.11
CA LEU A 113 6.78 12.97 14.18
C LEU A 113 7.77 13.62 15.15
N ASN A 114 7.91 13.05 16.34
CA ASN A 114 8.88 13.53 17.33
C ASN A 114 10.33 13.36 16.86
N GLU A 115 10.64 12.22 16.23
CA GLU A 115 11.99 11.90 15.75
C GLU A 115 12.48 12.88 14.66
N PHE A 116 11.58 13.35 13.81
CA PHE A 116 11.90 14.28 12.71
C PHE A 116 11.52 15.74 13.01
N ASP A 117 11.09 16.06 14.23
CA ASP A 117 10.59 17.39 14.63
C ASP A 117 9.49 17.92 13.68
N LEU A 118 8.56 17.02 13.33
CA LEU A 118 7.44 17.30 12.42
C LEU A 118 6.15 17.55 13.20
N ASN A 119 5.33 18.43 12.65
CA ASN A 119 3.99 18.68 13.16
C ASN A 119 2.96 17.89 12.36
N PHE A 120 2.06 17.21 13.07
CA PHE A 120 0.91 16.57 12.45
C PHE A 120 -0.05 17.63 11.91
N ILE A 121 -0.44 17.50 10.64
CA ILE A 121 -1.48 18.31 10.02
C ILE A 121 -2.64 17.37 9.72
N PRO A 122 -3.80 17.51 10.36
CA PRO A 122 -4.94 16.66 10.10
C PRO A 122 -5.45 16.86 8.66
N ASP A 123 -6.02 15.79 8.10
CA ASP A 123 -6.71 15.86 6.82
C ASP A 123 -7.82 16.94 6.86
N PRO A 124 -8.03 17.70 5.76
CA PRO A 124 -9.07 18.71 5.71
C PRO A 124 -10.47 18.12 5.89
N TYR A 125 -11.33 18.84 6.62
CA TYR A 125 -12.74 18.50 6.69
C TYR A 125 -13.44 18.82 5.36
N VAL A 126 -14.29 17.89 4.90
CA VAL A 126 -15.16 18.08 3.72
C VAL A 126 -16.60 17.90 4.17
N ASP A 127 -17.42 18.93 3.95
CA ASP A 127 -18.83 18.91 4.32
C ASP A 127 -19.57 17.72 3.71
N LYS A 128 -20.47 17.12 4.50
CA LYS A 128 -21.29 15.98 4.07
C LYS A 128 -22.04 16.23 2.77
N ILE A 129 -22.58 17.44 2.56
CA ILE A 129 -23.29 17.81 1.31
C ILE A 129 -22.36 17.71 0.10
N ILE A 130 -21.09 18.09 0.26
CA ILE A 130 -20.08 17.97 -0.78
C ILE A 130 -19.77 16.49 -1.02
N LEU A 131 -19.59 15.69 0.04
CA LEU A 131 -19.36 14.25 -0.07
C LEU A 131 -20.51 13.52 -0.78
N GLU A 132 -21.76 13.83 -0.43
CA GLU A 132 -22.95 13.28 -1.08
C GLU A 132 -22.96 13.55 -2.58
N SER A 133 -22.48 14.73 -3.02
CA SER A 133 -22.39 15.07 -4.44
C SER A 133 -21.45 14.17 -5.25
N TYR A 134 -20.47 13.53 -4.59
CA TYR A 134 -19.52 12.59 -5.19
C TYR A 134 -20.05 11.16 -5.29
N THR A 135 -21.11 10.81 -4.55
CA THR A 135 -21.69 9.46 -4.58
C THR A 135 -22.34 9.18 -5.94
N GLY A 136 -22.28 7.93 -6.38
CA GLY A 136 -22.83 7.51 -7.67
C GLY A 136 -22.13 6.31 -8.28
N LEU A 137 -22.56 5.97 -9.49
CA LEU A 137 -21.94 4.95 -10.33
C LEU A 137 -21.17 5.65 -11.45
N TYR A 138 -19.90 5.27 -11.60
CA TYR A 138 -19.03 5.77 -12.64
C TYR A 138 -18.55 4.60 -13.50
N HIS A 139 -18.41 4.81 -14.80
CA HIS A 139 -18.02 3.77 -15.76
C HIS A 139 -16.76 4.16 -16.51
N ASN A 140 -15.83 3.21 -16.64
CA ASN A 140 -14.69 3.32 -17.55
C ASN A 140 -14.95 2.41 -18.74
N HIS A 141 -15.00 3.00 -19.93
CA HIS A 141 -15.31 2.30 -21.17
C HIS A 141 -14.19 1.34 -21.61
N ASP A 142 -12.93 1.71 -21.42
CA ASP A 142 -11.77 0.93 -21.88
C ASP A 142 -11.60 -0.37 -21.07
N LEU A 143 -11.86 -0.30 -19.77
CA LEU A 143 -11.78 -1.41 -18.82
C LEU A 143 -13.10 -2.19 -18.73
N ASN A 144 -14.18 -1.64 -19.29
CA ASN A 144 -15.56 -2.11 -19.09
C ASN A 144 -15.86 -2.36 -17.61
N PHE A 145 -15.52 -1.38 -16.76
CA PHE A 145 -15.58 -1.50 -15.31
C PHE A 145 -16.45 -0.41 -14.69
N ASN A 146 -17.29 -0.81 -13.74
CA ASN A 146 -18.13 0.09 -12.96
C ASN A 146 -17.51 0.36 -11.60
N LEU A 147 -17.22 1.62 -11.32
CA LEU A 147 -16.79 2.12 -10.04
C LEU A 147 -18.01 2.67 -9.28
N LYS A 148 -18.39 2.00 -8.21
CA LYS A 148 -19.41 2.49 -7.28
C LYS A 148 -18.73 3.33 -6.19
N VAL A 149 -19.25 4.54 -5.98
CA VAL A 149 -18.82 5.46 -4.91
C VAL A 149 -19.97 5.62 -3.93
N GLU A 150 -19.76 5.19 -2.68
CA GLU A 150 -20.77 5.16 -1.63
C GLU A 150 -20.37 6.05 -0.47
N LEU A 151 -21.34 6.64 0.24
CA LEU A 151 -21.10 7.36 1.49
C LEU A 151 -21.58 6.51 2.66
N ILE A 152 -20.66 6.07 3.51
CA ILE A 152 -20.93 5.24 4.70
C ILE A 152 -20.24 5.91 5.88
N GLU A 153 -20.98 6.18 6.96
CA GLU A 153 -20.44 6.81 8.18
C GLU A 153 -19.62 8.08 7.90
N GLU A 154 -20.12 8.93 7.00
CA GLU A 154 -19.46 10.18 6.56
C GLU A 154 -18.12 9.99 5.82
N GLN A 155 -17.84 8.79 5.33
CA GLN A 155 -16.66 8.47 4.53
C GLN A 155 -17.06 7.95 3.15
N LEU A 156 -16.37 8.43 2.11
CA LEU A 156 -16.54 7.86 0.77
C LEU A 156 -15.82 6.52 0.68
N ILE A 157 -16.52 5.52 0.18
CA ILE A 157 -16.06 4.15 -0.03
C ILE A 157 -16.09 3.82 -1.51
N ILE A 158 -15.00 3.25 -2.01
CA ILE A 158 -14.88 2.70 -3.37
C ILE A 158 -14.35 1.26 -3.32
N PHE A 159 -14.45 0.53 -4.43
CA PHE A 159 -13.98 -0.86 -4.54
C PHE A 159 -14.51 -1.78 -3.41
N GLY A 160 -15.75 -1.54 -2.96
CA GLY A 160 -16.45 -2.34 -1.95
C GLY A 160 -16.12 -1.99 -0.50
N ASN A 161 -14.87 -1.67 -0.16
CA ASN A 161 -14.47 -1.41 1.23
C ASN A 161 -13.31 -0.42 1.40
N ARG A 162 -12.86 0.24 0.33
CA ARG A 162 -11.72 1.14 0.38
C ARG A 162 -12.16 2.56 0.71
N LYS A 163 -11.67 3.07 1.83
CA LYS A 163 -11.97 4.42 2.33
C LYS A 163 -11.19 5.47 1.56
N LEU A 164 -11.82 6.60 1.31
CA LEU A 164 -11.19 7.78 0.76
C LEU A 164 -10.90 8.79 1.87
N LYS A 165 -9.64 9.21 1.98
CA LYS A 165 -9.20 10.27 2.90
C LYS A 165 -9.11 11.60 2.17
N PRO A 166 -9.72 12.68 2.68
CA PRO A 166 -9.70 13.96 1.99
C PRO A 166 -8.28 14.53 1.96
N LYS A 167 -7.83 14.94 0.78
CA LYS A 167 -6.61 15.74 0.57
C LYS A 167 -6.96 17.19 0.29
N SER A 168 -8.09 17.42 -0.35
CA SER A 168 -8.71 18.72 -0.58
C SER A 168 -10.22 18.53 -0.75
N SER A 169 -10.96 19.58 -1.11
CA SER A 169 -12.41 19.51 -1.29
C SER A 169 -12.89 18.48 -2.31
N ASN A 170 -12.07 18.15 -3.33
CA ASN A 170 -12.42 17.25 -4.44
C ASN A 170 -11.33 16.23 -4.76
N GLN A 171 -10.29 16.15 -3.94
CA GLN A 171 -9.18 15.23 -4.09
C GLN A 171 -9.06 14.38 -2.84
N PHE A 172 -8.87 13.08 -3.02
CA PHE A 172 -8.81 12.12 -1.93
C PHE A 172 -7.66 11.15 -2.15
N TYR A 173 -7.07 10.66 -1.06
CA TYR A 173 -6.20 9.50 -1.06
C TYR A 173 -7.03 8.24 -0.86
N LEU A 174 -6.62 7.13 -1.47
CA LEU A 174 -7.08 5.81 -1.07
C LEU A 174 -6.35 5.41 0.21
N ASP A 175 -7.07 5.13 1.31
CA ASP A 175 -6.52 5.06 2.67
C ASP A 175 -5.27 4.18 2.85
N ASP A 176 -5.14 3.10 2.08
CA ASP A 176 -4.03 2.15 2.18
C ASP A 176 -3.08 2.14 0.97
N MET A 177 -3.21 3.09 0.03
CA MET A 177 -2.41 3.13 -1.20
C MET A 177 -2.00 4.55 -1.56
N SER A 178 -0.83 4.72 -2.18
CA SER A 178 -0.40 6.00 -2.76
C SER A 178 -1.10 6.26 -4.09
N VAL A 179 -2.44 6.29 -4.04
CA VAL A 179 -3.33 6.51 -5.16
C VAL A 179 -4.21 7.70 -4.84
N THR A 180 -4.28 8.63 -5.79
CA THR A 180 -5.08 9.84 -5.65
C THR A 180 -6.35 9.74 -6.50
N ILE A 181 -7.50 10.03 -5.90
CA ILE A 181 -8.83 10.06 -6.51
C ILE A 181 -9.26 11.51 -6.67
N ASN A 182 -9.46 11.95 -7.90
CA ASN A 182 -9.86 13.32 -8.23
C ASN A 182 -11.28 13.34 -8.78
N PHE A 183 -12.19 14.04 -8.12
CA PHE A 183 -13.53 14.30 -8.65
C PHE A 183 -13.51 15.58 -9.47
N ILE A 184 -13.91 15.48 -10.74
CA ILE A 184 -13.92 16.60 -11.70
C ILE A 184 -15.36 17.07 -11.88
N LYS A 185 -15.52 18.38 -11.70
CA LYS A 185 -16.78 19.10 -11.94
C LYS A 185 -16.87 19.55 -13.39
N GLU A 186 -18.05 19.43 -13.96
CA GLU A 186 -18.44 20.13 -15.19
C GLU A 186 -19.63 21.04 -14.82
N GLY A 187 -19.36 22.35 -14.72
CA GLY A 187 -20.28 23.29 -14.08
C GLY A 187 -20.44 22.99 -12.59
N ASN A 188 -21.70 22.77 -12.14
CA ASN A 188 -22.02 22.45 -10.74
C ASN A 188 -22.16 20.95 -10.46
N VAL A 189 -21.96 20.08 -11.47
CA VAL A 189 -22.21 18.64 -11.36
C VAL A 189 -20.88 17.89 -11.42
N ILE A 190 -20.74 16.88 -10.57
CA ILE A 190 -19.63 15.93 -10.64
C ILE A 190 -19.90 14.98 -11.80
N ASN A 191 -19.09 15.09 -12.83
CA ASN A 191 -19.23 14.29 -14.04
C ASN A 191 -18.20 13.16 -14.12
N GLN A 192 -17.04 13.32 -13.48
CA GLN A 192 -15.95 12.35 -13.62
C GLN A 192 -15.23 12.10 -12.32
N VAL A 193 -14.64 10.91 -12.21
CA VAL A 193 -13.64 10.58 -11.21
C VAL A 193 -12.40 10.02 -11.90
N VAL A 194 -11.24 10.58 -11.59
CA VAL A 194 -9.96 10.19 -12.17
C VAL A 194 -9.08 9.62 -11.08
N ILE A 195 -8.67 8.36 -11.28
CA ILE A 195 -7.76 7.65 -10.40
C ILE A 195 -6.35 7.82 -10.95
N THR A 196 -5.52 8.61 -10.27
CA THR A 196 -4.15 8.95 -10.69
C THR A 196 -3.11 8.23 -9.83
N GLU A 197 -1.87 8.17 -10.35
CA GLU A 197 -0.69 7.47 -9.81
C GLU A 197 -0.67 5.98 -10.16
N LYS A 198 0.49 5.46 -10.57
CA LYS A 198 0.66 4.05 -10.99
C LYS A 198 0.52 3.14 -9.77
N ASP A 199 -0.46 2.24 -9.83
CA ASP A 199 -0.59 1.16 -8.87
C ASP A 199 -0.90 -0.13 -9.64
N LEU A 200 -0.25 -1.23 -9.25
CA LEU A 200 -0.46 -2.58 -9.76
C LEU A 200 -1.95 -2.98 -9.82
N TYR A 201 -2.79 -2.38 -8.95
CA TYR A 201 -4.22 -2.70 -8.84
C TYR A 201 -5.17 -1.69 -9.48
N ALA A 202 -4.86 -0.39 -9.51
CA ALA A 202 -5.85 0.67 -9.79
C ALA A 202 -5.59 1.48 -11.06
N ASN A 203 -4.33 1.63 -11.47
CA ASN A 203 -3.99 2.46 -12.61
C ASN A 203 -2.69 1.97 -13.27
N ARG A 204 -2.84 1.45 -14.49
CA ARG A 204 -1.75 0.89 -15.30
C ARG A 204 -1.12 1.90 -16.26
N ASN A 205 -1.56 3.16 -16.23
CA ASN A 205 -1.14 4.19 -17.18
C ASN A 205 -0.67 5.47 -16.47
N ASP A 206 0.29 6.18 -17.07
CA ASP A 206 0.85 7.42 -16.49
C ASP A 206 -0.16 8.58 -16.46
N ASN A 207 -1.24 8.49 -17.26
CA ASN A 207 -2.25 9.53 -17.41
C ASN A 207 -3.46 9.39 -16.46
N GLY A 208 -3.50 8.35 -15.62
CA GLY A 208 -4.67 8.05 -14.78
C GLY A 208 -5.77 7.25 -15.48
N THR A 209 -6.65 6.64 -14.69
CA THR A 209 -7.85 5.93 -15.15
C THR A 209 -9.09 6.80 -14.91
N THR A 210 -9.75 7.24 -15.97
CA THR A 210 -10.95 8.09 -15.90
C THR A 210 -12.23 7.27 -15.90
N PHE A 211 -13.16 7.61 -15.01
CA PHE A 211 -14.51 7.06 -14.99
C PHE A 211 -15.53 8.19 -15.14
N ILE A 212 -16.54 7.98 -15.98
CA ILE A 212 -17.61 8.94 -16.26
C ILE A 212 -18.85 8.55 -15.47
N ARG A 213 -19.49 9.52 -14.81
CA ARG A 213 -20.70 9.28 -14.03
C ARG A 213 -21.85 8.84 -14.94
N ILE A 214 -22.53 7.77 -14.54
CA ILE A 214 -23.69 7.22 -15.25
C ILE A 214 -24.96 7.17 -14.39
N SER A 215 -24.84 7.37 -13.08
CA SER A 215 -25.95 7.62 -12.14
C SER A 215 -25.45 8.33 -10.89
#